data_AF-B4MYV3-F1
#
_entry.id   AF-B4MYV3-F1
#
_cell.length_a   1.000
_cell.length_b   1.000
_cell.length_c   1.000
_cell.angle_alpha   90.00
_cell.angle_beta   90.00
_cell.angle_gamma   90.00
#
_symmetry.space_group_name_H-M   'P 1'
#
loop_
_entity.id
_entity.type
_entity.pdbx_description
1 polymer ?
#
loop_
_entity_poly.entity_id
_entity_poly.type
_entity_poly.pdbx_seq_one_letter_code
_entity_poly.pdbx_strand_id
1 'polypeptide(L)'
;MASSTLTNLLQSLRIVPQLGHSKSASSPTIEKPQKKPQVKPILTEITLAEVAHHDSFDDCWIVVYDRVYDVTRFLREHPGGDDVIMDHAGRDATIAFHGTGHSSDAIEQMRDFLIGELPIEQRIFRTGHTSKVLSLGIPE
;
A
#
# COMPACT_ATOMS: atom_id res chain seq x y z
N MET A 1 -6.55 11.95 -59.74
CA MET A 1 -5.13 12.36 -59.63
C MET A 1 -5.10 13.82 -59.17
N ALA A 2 -5.01 14.06 -57.86
CA ALA A 2 -4.91 15.41 -57.26
C ALA A 2 -3.70 15.36 -56.32
N SER A 3 -2.54 15.91 -56.67
CA SER A 3 -2.15 17.33 -56.63
C SER A 3 -2.12 17.89 -55.20
N SER A 4 -0.93 18.00 -54.61
CA SER A 4 -0.26 19.32 -54.42
C SER A 4 0.78 19.31 -53.30
N THR A 5 1.84 20.04 -53.58
CA THR A 5 3.16 20.18 -52.95
C THR A 5 3.22 21.15 -51.77
N LEU A 6 4.21 20.88 -50.89
CA LEU A 6 5.15 21.79 -50.19
C LEU A 6 4.61 22.89 -49.26
N THR A 7 5.19 23.01 -48.06
CA THR A 7 6.27 23.99 -47.75
C THR A 7 6.63 24.02 -46.26
N ASN A 8 7.93 23.99 -45.97
CA ASN A 8 8.52 24.15 -44.64
C ASN A 8 8.48 25.62 -44.20
N LEU A 9 8.13 25.88 -42.93
CA LEU A 9 8.12 27.20 -42.32
C LEU A 9 9.33 27.37 -41.39
N LEU A 10 10.27 28.23 -41.78
CA LEU A 10 11.39 28.71 -40.98
C LEU A 10 11.52 30.22 -41.17
N GLN A 11 11.45 30.99 -40.08
CA GLN A 11 12.16 32.27 -39.82
C GLN A 11 11.68 32.80 -38.45
N SER A 12 12.47 32.73 -37.36
CA SER A 12 13.62 33.58 -36.98
C SER A 12 13.25 35.08 -36.90
N LEU A 13 13.71 35.94 -35.99
CA LEU A 13 14.62 35.94 -34.84
C LEU A 13 14.50 37.41 -34.31
N ARG A 14 14.55 37.68 -33.00
CA ARG A 14 15.11 38.95 -32.51
C ARG A 14 16.04 38.70 -31.33
N ILE A 15 17.14 39.42 -31.38
CA ILE A 15 18.48 39.16 -30.88
C ILE A 15 18.84 40.30 -29.90
N VAL A 16 19.33 39.94 -28.68
CA VAL A 16 20.56 40.39 -27.94
C VAL A 16 20.75 41.92 -27.74
N PRO A 17 21.20 42.48 -26.57
CA PRO A 17 22.56 42.30 -25.97
C PRO A 17 22.70 42.51 -24.42
N GLN A 18 23.81 42.32 -23.68
CA GLN A 18 25.15 41.71 -23.82
C GLN A 18 25.86 41.75 -22.43
N LEU A 19 26.88 40.90 -22.28
CA LEU A 19 28.15 41.06 -21.52
C LEU A 19 28.22 41.00 -19.97
N GLY A 20 28.98 39.99 -19.50
CA GLY A 20 29.67 39.97 -18.21
C GLY A 20 30.63 38.77 -18.10
N HIS A 21 31.94 39.04 -18.15
CA HIS A 21 33.02 38.04 -18.05
C HIS A 21 33.23 37.58 -16.61
N SER A 22 33.54 36.29 -16.39
CA SER A 22 34.82 35.81 -15.82
C SER A 22 34.73 34.38 -15.25
N LYS A 23 35.88 33.73 -15.25
CA LYS A 23 36.15 32.29 -15.06
C LYS A 23 35.96 31.82 -13.61
N SER A 24 35.69 30.51 -13.46
CA SER A 24 36.48 29.53 -12.68
C SER A 24 35.63 28.56 -11.85
N ALA A 25 36.12 27.32 -11.81
CA ALA A 25 35.51 26.10 -11.29
C ALA A 25 35.30 26.07 -9.77
N SER A 26 34.21 25.42 -9.33
CA SER A 26 34.16 24.54 -8.15
C SER A 26 32.84 23.74 -8.14
N SER A 27 32.93 22.41 -8.07
CA SER A 27 31.82 21.50 -7.69
C SER A 27 31.60 21.55 -6.17
N PRO A 28 30.67 20.78 -5.56
CA PRO A 28 29.26 20.47 -5.89
C PRO A 28 28.33 20.79 -4.68
N THR A 29 27.01 20.97 -4.88
CA THR A 29 26.02 20.58 -3.84
C THR A 29 24.72 20.18 -4.51
N ILE A 30 24.46 18.87 -4.52
CA ILE A 30 23.15 18.28 -4.81
C ILE A 30 22.30 18.51 -3.56
N GLU A 31 21.41 19.49 -3.57
CA GLU A 31 20.37 19.59 -2.56
C GLU A 31 19.31 18.50 -2.82
N LYS A 32 19.17 17.59 -1.85
CA LYS A 32 18.13 16.56 -1.82
C LYS A 32 16.75 17.21 -1.62
N PRO A 33 15.70 16.80 -2.35
CA PRO A 33 14.33 17.27 -2.10
C PRO A 33 13.82 16.81 -0.72
N GLN A 34 13.18 17.73 -0.01
CA GLN A 34 12.67 17.58 1.36
C GLN A 34 11.47 16.62 1.43
N LYS A 35 11.54 15.66 2.35
CA LYS A 35 10.51 14.63 2.61
C LYS A 35 9.33 15.26 3.39
N LYS A 36 8.12 15.23 2.82
CA LYS A 36 6.88 15.65 3.50
C LYS A 36 6.64 14.82 4.79
N PRO A 37 6.08 15.40 5.87
CA PRO A 37 5.74 14.64 7.07
C PRO A 37 4.71 13.55 6.74
N GLN A 38 5.08 12.28 6.93
CA GLN A 38 4.22 11.11 6.72
C GLN A 38 3.45 10.88 8.02
N VAL A 39 2.20 11.35 8.11
CA VAL A 39 1.33 11.04 9.25
C VAL A 39 0.75 9.65 9.01
N LYS A 40 1.19 8.66 9.78
CA LYS A 40 0.67 7.28 9.74
C LYS A 40 -0.79 7.30 10.23
N PRO A 41 -1.76 6.66 9.55
CA PRO A 41 -3.13 6.58 10.03
C PRO A 41 -3.14 5.86 11.39
N ILE A 42 -3.85 6.42 12.36
CA ILE A 42 -4.07 5.80 13.67
C ILE A 42 -5.16 4.75 13.47
N LEU A 43 -4.78 3.47 13.51
CA LEU A 43 -5.72 2.35 13.46
C LEU A 43 -6.27 2.06 14.86
N THR A 44 -7.53 1.64 14.94
CA THR A 44 -8.16 1.23 16.20
C THR A 44 -7.52 -0.07 16.70
N GLU A 45 -7.21 -0.15 18.01
CA GLU A 45 -6.71 -1.37 18.62
C GLU A 45 -7.88 -2.32 18.96
N ILE A 46 -7.80 -3.56 18.48
CA ILE A 46 -8.83 -4.60 18.67
C ILE A 46 -8.14 -5.85 19.19
N THR A 47 -8.57 -6.38 20.33
CA THR A 47 -7.93 -7.55 20.95
C THR A 47 -8.34 -8.85 20.26
N LEU A 48 -7.52 -9.90 20.34
CA LEU A 48 -7.87 -11.25 19.91
C LEU A 48 -9.13 -11.80 20.60
N ALA A 49 -9.37 -11.41 21.86
CA ALA A 49 -10.57 -11.81 22.58
C ALA A 49 -11.83 -11.18 21.98
N GLU A 50 -11.73 -9.93 21.52
CA GLU A 50 -12.82 -9.28 20.78
C GLU A 50 -13.04 -9.95 19.44
N VAL A 51 -11.97 -10.16 18.66
CA VAL A 51 -12.06 -10.84 17.35
C VAL A 51 -12.75 -12.21 17.46
N ALA A 52 -12.50 -12.96 18.54
CA ALA A 52 -13.10 -14.26 18.77
C ALA A 52 -14.64 -14.26 18.91
N HIS A 53 -15.28 -13.09 19.11
CA HIS A 53 -16.74 -12.97 19.11
C HIS A 53 -17.35 -12.88 17.70
N HIS A 54 -16.54 -12.67 16.67
CA HIS A 54 -16.96 -12.47 15.28
C HIS A 54 -16.62 -13.72 14.44
N ASP A 55 -17.28 -14.84 14.75
CA ASP A 55 -17.00 -16.17 14.21
C ASP A 55 -18.13 -16.79 13.36
N SER A 56 -19.05 -15.97 12.85
CA SER A 56 -20.26 -16.42 12.16
C SER A 56 -20.40 -15.87 10.73
N PHE A 57 -21.27 -16.46 9.90
CA PHE A 57 -21.46 -16.03 8.51
C PHE A 57 -21.96 -14.59 8.34
N ASP A 58 -22.73 -14.08 9.30
CA ASP A 58 -23.26 -12.71 9.28
C ASP A 58 -22.39 -11.73 10.10
N ASP A 59 -21.30 -12.24 10.70
CA ASP A 59 -20.36 -11.47 11.51
C ASP A 59 -19.02 -12.23 11.61
N CYS A 60 -18.11 -11.98 10.66
CA CYS A 60 -16.88 -12.73 10.47
C CYS A 60 -15.67 -11.81 10.38
N TRP A 61 -14.83 -11.84 11.43
CA TRP A 61 -13.55 -11.14 11.44
C TRP A 61 -12.39 -12.12 11.42
N ILE A 62 -11.29 -11.71 10.81
CA ILE A 62 -10.04 -12.47 10.78
C ILE A 62 -8.85 -11.57 11.08
N VAL A 63 -7.79 -12.15 11.63
CA VAL A 63 -6.50 -11.48 11.78
C VAL A 63 -5.53 -11.95 10.70
N VAL A 64 -4.89 -11.01 10.01
CA VAL A 64 -3.82 -11.29 9.06
C VAL A 64 -2.68 -10.29 9.28
N TYR A 65 -1.49 -10.79 9.63
CA TYR A 65 -0.31 -9.98 9.93
C TYR A 65 -0.57 -8.88 10.97
N ASP A 66 -1.18 -9.27 12.10
CA ASP A 66 -1.60 -8.43 13.23
C ASP A 66 -2.63 -7.34 12.91
N ARG A 67 -3.24 -7.37 11.72
CA ARG A 67 -4.36 -6.50 11.35
C ARG A 67 -5.67 -7.25 11.42
N VAL A 68 -6.71 -6.54 11.80
CA VAL A 68 -8.06 -7.08 11.95
C VAL A 68 -8.90 -6.64 10.76
N TYR A 69 -9.54 -7.61 10.10
CA TYR A 69 -10.36 -7.39 8.92
C TYR A 69 -11.78 -7.90 9.14
N ASP A 70 -12.76 -7.08 8.80
CA ASP A 70 -14.16 -7.50 8.69
C ASP A 70 -14.43 -8.01 7.27
N VAL A 71 -14.49 -9.33 7.13
CA VAL A 71 -14.66 -10.00 5.84
C VAL A 71 -16.09 -10.50 5.64
N THR A 72 -17.02 -10.13 6.51
CA THR A 72 -18.42 -10.59 6.50
C THR A 72 -19.06 -10.46 5.12
N ARG A 73 -18.87 -9.31 4.46
CA ARG A 73 -19.47 -9.03 3.14
C ARG A 73 -18.71 -9.72 2.00
N PHE A 74 -17.47 -10.11 2.23
CA PHE A 74 -16.59 -10.71 1.24
C PHE A 74 -16.68 -12.23 1.19
N LEU A 75 -17.19 -12.89 2.25
CA LEU A 75 -17.25 -14.35 2.34
C LEU A 75 -17.75 -15.01 1.04
N ARG A 76 -18.89 -14.54 0.51
CA ARG A 76 -19.52 -15.11 -0.70
C ARG A 76 -18.83 -14.74 -2.01
N GLU A 77 -17.97 -13.73 -1.98
CA GLU A 77 -17.23 -13.22 -3.13
C GLU A 77 -15.80 -13.78 -3.17
N HIS A 78 -15.37 -14.47 -2.11
CA HIS A 78 -14.02 -15.02 -2.00
C HIS A 78 -13.78 -16.11 -3.06
N PRO A 79 -12.81 -15.94 -3.99
CA PRO A 79 -12.54 -16.92 -5.05
C PRO A 79 -12.16 -18.33 -4.55
N GLY A 80 -11.63 -18.43 -3.32
CA GLY A 80 -11.30 -19.70 -2.68
C GLY A 80 -12.48 -20.42 -2.01
N GLY A 81 -13.68 -19.82 -2.02
CA GLY A 81 -14.85 -20.28 -1.28
C GLY A 81 -15.00 -19.60 0.09
N ASP A 82 -16.22 -19.54 0.61
CA ASP A 82 -16.51 -19.03 1.96
C ASP A 82 -16.01 -19.97 3.06
N ASP A 83 -16.14 -21.28 2.85
CA ASP A 83 -15.70 -22.32 3.80
C ASP A 83 -14.26 -22.12 4.30
N VAL A 84 -13.32 -21.77 3.40
CA VAL A 84 -11.91 -21.61 3.77
C VAL A 84 -11.64 -20.37 4.64
N ILE A 85 -12.50 -19.35 4.56
CA ILE A 85 -12.42 -18.21 5.49
C ILE A 85 -13.08 -18.61 6.81
N MET A 86 -14.21 -19.32 6.76
CA MET A 86 -14.95 -19.73 7.94
C MET A 86 -14.17 -20.66 8.87
N ASP A 87 -13.25 -21.47 8.35
CA ASP A 87 -12.30 -22.26 9.17
C ASP A 87 -11.45 -21.39 10.12
N HIS A 88 -11.29 -20.10 9.78
CA HIS A 88 -10.51 -19.12 10.51
C HIS A 88 -11.34 -17.96 11.09
N ALA A 89 -12.67 -18.03 11.05
CA ALA A 89 -13.53 -17.00 11.60
C ALA A 89 -13.23 -16.77 13.09
N GLY A 90 -13.10 -15.51 13.48
CA GLY A 90 -12.74 -15.07 14.83
C GLY A 90 -11.29 -15.37 15.25
N ARG A 91 -10.38 -15.66 14.31
CA ARG A 91 -9.02 -16.13 14.61
C ARG A 91 -7.96 -15.52 13.70
N ASP A 92 -6.69 -15.81 14.00
CA ASP A 92 -5.58 -15.52 13.10
C ASP A 92 -5.55 -16.50 11.91
N ALA A 93 -5.61 -15.93 10.72
CA ALA A 93 -5.60 -16.61 9.42
C ALA A 93 -4.27 -16.42 8.68
N THR A 94 -3.24 -15.83 9.33
CA THR A 94 -2.02 -15.39 8.66
C THR A 94 -1.29 -16.51 7.93
N ILE A 95 -1.17 -17.68 8.56
CA ILE A 95 -0.49 -18.84 7.96
C ILE A 95 -1.26 -19.38 6.75
N ALA A 96 -2.58 -19.49 6.86
CA ALA A 96 -3.43 -19.92 5.74
C ALA A 96 -3.38 -18.92 4.59
N PHE A 97 -3.54 -17.63 4.90
CA PHE A 97 -3.48 -16.54 3.93
C PHE A 97 -2.15 -16.50 3.18
N HIS A 98 -1.03 -16.62 3.90
CA HIS A 98 0.32 -16.62 3.33
C HIS A 98 0.58 -17.87 2.49
N GLY A 99 0.20 -19.05 3.00
CA GLY A 99 0.45 -20.33 2.36
C GLY A 99 -0.28 -20.51 1.02
N THR A 100 -1.46 -19.90 0.88
CA THR A 100 -2.24 -19.92 -0.37
C THR A 100 -1.58 -19.13 -1.51
N GLY A 101 -0.79 -18.09 -1.20
CA GLY A 101 -0.12 -17.28 -2.21
C GLY A 101 -1.05 -16.35 -2.98
N HIS A 102 -1.83 -15.53 -2.28
CA HIS A 102 -2.67 -14.49 -2.88
C HIS A 102 -1.86 -13.52 -3.77
N SER A 103 -2.47 -13.07 -4.87
CA SER A 103 -1.86 -12.09 -5.78
C SER A 103 -1.67 -10.73 -5.10
N SER A 104 -0.79 -9.88 -5.63
CA SER A 104 -0.61 -8.49 -5.15
C SER A 104 -1.93 -7.73 -5.04
N ASP A 105 -2.78 -7.91 -6.05
CA ASP A 105 -4.06 -7.21 -6.17
C ASP A 105 -5.05 -7.68 -5.10
N ALA A 106 -5.07 -9.00 -4.82
CA ALA A 106 -5.88 -9.55 -3.74
C ALA A 106 -5.41 -9.06 -2.37
N ILE A 107 -4.10 -8.94 -2.15
CA ILE A 107 -3.58 -8.39 -0.89
C ILE A 107 -3.88 -6.88 -0.79
N GLU A 108 -3.84 -6.14 -1.90
CA GLU A 108 -4.24 -4.74 -1.94
C GLU A 108 -5.73 -4.56 -1.61
N GLN A 109 -6.60 -5.45 -2.09
CA GLN A 109 -8.04 -5.45 -1.80
C GLN A 109 -8.35 -5.62 -0.32
N MET A 110 -7.48 -6.27 0.47
CA MET A 110 -7.67 -6.41 1.92
C MET A 110 -7.84 -5.06 2.64
N ARG A 111 -7.29 -3.98 2.08
CA ARG A 111 -7.38 -2.64 2.69
C ARG A 111 -8.83 -2.18 2.84
N ASP A 112 -9.72 -2.61 1.96
CA ASP A 112 -11.15 -2.24 2.00
C ASP A 112 -11.89 -2.86 3.20
N PHE A 113 -11.32 -3.92 3.78
CA PHE A 113 -11.89 -4.66 4.91
C PHE A 113 -11.18 -4.35 6.24
N LEU A 114 -10.15 -3.50 6.23
CA LEU A 114 -9.34 -3.20 7.42
C LEU A 114 -10.14 -2.37 8.42
N ILE A 115 -10.32 -2.90 9.63
CA ILE A 115 -11.04 -2.22 10.72
C ILE A 115 -10.15 -1.86 11.90
N GLY A 116 -8.98 -2.49 12.03
CA GLY A 116 -8.07 -2.21 13.13
C GLY A 116 -6.78 -3.02 13.10
N GLU A 117 -6.05 -2.97 14.20
CA GLU A 117 -4.86 -3.78 14.44
C GLU A 117 -4.86 -4.34 15.87
N LEU A 118 -4.15 -5.45 16.08
CA LEU A 118 -4.00 -6.02 17.41
C LEU A 118 -3.28 -5.03 18.33
N PRO A 119 -3.54 -5.03 19.65
CA PRO A 119 -2.72 -4.27 20.58
C PRO A 119 -1.28 -4.82 20.59
N ILE A 120 -0.29 -3.98 20.90
CA ILE A 120 1.14 -4.29 20.74
C ILE A 120 1.54 -5.61 21.40
N GLU A 121 1.01 -5.88 22.59
CA GLU A 121 1.28 -7.08 23.38
C GLU A 121 0.74 -8.37 22.77
N GLN A 122 -0.19 -8.28 21.81
CA GLN A 122 -0.75 -9.42 21.08
C GLN A 122 -0.18 -9.56 19.66
N ARG A 123 0.71 -8.64 19.23
CA ARG A 123 1.34 -8.68 17.90
C ARG A 123 2.50 -9.68 17.86
N ILE A 124 2.59 -10.42 16.76
CA ILE A 124 3.70 -11.34 16.49
C ILE A 124 4.51 -10.93 15.24
N PHE A 125 3.91 -10.18 14.32
CA PHE A 125 4.55 -9.73 13.07
C PHE A 125 4.95 -8.25 13.07
N ARG A 126 4.30 -7.38 13.83
CA ARG A 126 4.43 -5.91 13.80
C ARG A 126 4.85 -5.38 15.18
N THR A 127 5.92 -5.96 15.74
CA THR A 127 6.40 -5.72 17.11
C THR A 127 7.27 -4.46 17.27
N GLY A 128 7.61 -3.77 16.17
CA GLY A 128 8.46 -2.57 16.19
C GLY A 128 7.68 -1.25 16.15
N HIS A 129 8.08 -0.26 16.96
CA HIS A 129 7.66 1.15 16.83
C HIS A 129 8.13 1.80 15.51
N THR A 130 9.10 1.18 14.84
CA THR A 130 9.51 1.54 13.49
C THR A 130 8.84 0.57 12.54
N SER A 131 8.20 1.08 11.48
CA SER A 131 7.47 0.32 10.45
C SER A 131 8.35 -0.65 9.63
N LYS A 132 9.44 -1.17 10.18
CA LYS A 132 10.45 -1.96 9.48
C LYS A 132 10.36 -3.44 9.87
N VAL A 133 9.21 -4.03 9.65
CA VAL A 133 8.94 -5.48 9.72
C VAL A 133 7.91 -5.69 8.57
N LEU A 134 8.18 -6.30 7.40
CA LEU A 134 9.27 -7.18 6.92
C LEU A 134 9.44 -7.19 5.39
N SER A 135 10.67 -7.46 4.98
CA SER A 135 11.17 -7.79 3.63
C SER A 135 10.65 -9.12 3.04
N LEU A 136 9.39 -9.48 3.29
CA LEU A 136 8.78 -10.76 2.86
C LEU A 136 7.55 -10.58 1.96
N GLY A 137 7.32 -9.37 1.42
CA GLY A 137 6.22 -9.12 0.47
C GLY A 137 4.86 -8.85 1.12
N ILE A 138 4.82 -8.51 2.41
CA ILE A 138 3.59 -8.14 3.12
C ILE A 138 3.37 -6.63 2.95
N PRO A 139 2.24 -6.17 2.39
CA PRO A 139 2.01 -4.74 2.19
C PRO A 139 1.85 -3.98 3.51
N GLU A 140 2.37 -2.75 3.50
CA GLU A 140 2.18 -1.76 4.55
C GLU A 140 0.73 -1.34 4.71
#